data_AF-A0A239YDE5-F1
#
_entry.id   AF-A0A239YDE5-F1
#
_cell.length_a   1.000
_cell.length_b   1.000
_cell.length_c   1.000
_cell.angle_alpha   90.00
_cell.angle_beta   90.00
_cell.angle_gamma   90.00
#
_symmetry.space_group_name_H-M   'P 1'
#
loop_
_entity.id
_entity.type
_entity.pdbx_description
1 polymer ?
#
loop_
_entity_poly.entity_id
_entity_poly.type
_entity_poly.pdbx_seq_one_letter_code
_entity_poly.pdbx_strand_id
1 'polypeptide(L)'
;MRMKEDHMCNGQLKPAYNIQLAVHSEYIMGVGVFPNPNDTNTLIPFVQQLERLHTQHFKYVVADAGYDSHENLTWLKHNQYLSCIKPQYYERQKTKVWTTDIGKARNMQYIPEEDSFICAKGRQLKYAYTRNIKKKTGFVSERKVYICESYNRCGYKKDCQPYAKQTTVNPIKRIEITPAYDAVLAENQRRLLSDTGVQLRINRSIQVEGTFGVLKQDLGFRRFLHRGTGKVHKMLYLLAMGFYLTKLHNRIQAGRIHTTVFTVKGTA
;
A
#
# COMPACT_ATOMS: atom_id res chain seq x y z
N MET A 1 8.95 -15.52 6.29
CA MET A 1 8.11 -14.36 6.69
C MET A 1 7.97 -14.33 8.21
N ARG A 2 7.79 -13.15 8.81
CA ARG A 2 7.39 -13.05 10.21
C ARG A 2 5.91 -13.34 10.31
N MET A 3 5.55 -14.38 11.05
CA MET A 3 4.15 -14.79 11.21
C MET A 3 3.53 -14.00 12.36
N LYS A 4 2.27 -13.56 12.22
CA LYS A 4 1.54 -12.92 13.33
C LYS A 4 1.29 -13.92 14.47
N GLU A 5 1.02 -15.17 14.12
CA GLU A 5 0.89 -16.30 15.05
C GLU A 5 2.25 -16.95 15.30
N ASP A 6 3.21 -16.18 15.82
CA ASP A 6 4.48 -16.72 16.28
C ASP A 6 4.46 -16.96 17.79
N HIS A 7 4.18 -18.20 18.18
CA HIS A 7 4.16 -18.60 19.59
C HIS A 7 5.45 -18.25 20.34
N MET A 8 6.60 -18.28 19.65
CA MET A 8 7.90 -17.98 20.25
C MET A 8 8.17 -16.47 20.37
N CYS A 9 7.39 -15.62 19.68
CA CYS A 9 7.57 -14.15 19.60
C CYS A 9 9.02 -13.69 19.34
N ASN A 10 9.87 -14.55 18.77
CA ASN A 10 11.30 -14.32 18.64
C ASN A 10 11.66 -13.63 17.31
N GLY A 11 10.65 -13.37 16.47
CA GLY A 11 10.80 -12.66 15.21
C GLY A 11 11.50 -13.48 14.12
N GLN A 12 11.66 -14.80 14.32
CA GLN A 12 12.27 -15.71 13.37
C GLN A 12 11.44 -15.79 12.07
N LEU A 13 12.14 -15.83 10.95
CA LEU A 13 11.50 -16.00 9.64
C LEU A 13 11.09 -17.46 9.47
N LYS A 14 9.78 -17.69 9.24
CA LYS A 14 9.24 -19.02 8.94
C LYS A 14 8.95 -19.16 7.44
N PRO A 15 9.12 -20.36 6.86
CA PRO A 15 8.70 -20.62 5.49
C PRO A 15 7.18 -20.48 5.40
N ALA A 16 6.71 -19.62 4.50
CA ALA A 16 5.30 -19.34 4.31
C ALA A 16 5.08 -18.75 2.92
N TYR A 17 3.83 -18.74 2.49
CA TYR A 17 3.40 -18.14 1.23
C TYR A 17 2.63 -16.85 1.50
N ASN A 18 2.90 -15.82 0.70
CA ASN A 18 2.07 -14.63 0.68
C ASN A 18 0.90 -14.86 -0.28
N ILE A 19 -0.32 -14.92 0.27
CA ILE A 19 -1.53 -15.26 -0.47
C ILE A 19 -2.30 -13.98 -0.77
N GLN A 20 -2.55 -13.72 -2.04
CA GLN A 20 -3.40 -12.63 -2.49
C GLN A 20 -4.72 -13.15 -3.01
N LEU A 21 -5.80 -12.46 -2.65
CA LEU A 21 -7.16 -12.76 -3.11
C LEU A 21 -7.72 -11.51 -3.78
N ALA A 22 -8.26 -11.67 -4.98
CA ALA A 22 -9.10 -10.67 -5.62
C ALA A 22 -10.56 -11.06 -5.39
N VAL A 23 -11.34 -10.12 -4.85
CA VAL A 23 -12.75 -10.36 -4.53
C VAL A 23 -13.59 -9.30 -5.22
N HIS A 24 -14.66 -9.73 -5.88
CA HIS A 24 -15.64 -8.87 -6.52
C HIS A 24 -17.04 -9.43 -6.29
N SER A 25 -17.99 -8.58 -5.88
CA SER A 25 -19.35 -9.01 -5.53
C SER A 25 -19.35 -10.14 -4.51
N GLU A 26 -18.50 -10.05 -3.48
CA GLU A 26 -18.27 -11.08 -2.45
C GLU A 26 -17.72 -12.43 -2.96
N TYR A 27 -17.39 -12.56 -4.24
CA TYR A 27 -16.84 -13.79 -4.83
C TYR A 27 -15.35 -13.66 -5.10
N ILE A 28 -14.61 -14.75 -4.90
CA ILE A 28 -13.19 -14.81 -5.22
C ILE A 28 -13.04 -14.89 -6.73
N MET A 29 -12.47 -13.85 -7.33
CA MET A 29 -12.18 -13.75 -8.76
C MET A 29 -10.83 -14.36 -9.12
N GLY A 30 -9.91 -14.42 -8.15
CA GLY A 30 -8.62 -15.04 -8.39
C GLY A 30 -7.77 -15.13 -7.14
N VAL A 31 -6.78 -16.01 -7.21
CA VAL A 31 -5.87 -16.31 -6.12
C VAL A 31 -4.43 -16.26 -6.62
N GLY A 32 -3.57 -15.56 -5.88
CA GLY A 32 -2.14 -15.46 -6.15
C GLY A 32 -1.34 -16.02 -4.99
N VAL A 33 -0.24 -16.72 -5.30
CA VAL A 33 0.69 -17.28 -4.32
C VAL A 33 2.08 -16.74 -4.60
N PHE A 34 2.60 -15.91 -3.70
CA PHE A 34 3.86 -15.22 -3.87
C PHE A 34 4.90 -15.64 -2.83
N PRO A 35 6.19 -15.74 -3.20
CA PRO A 35 7.27 -15.97 -2.25
C PRO A 35 7.68 -14.68 -1.50
N ASN A 36 7.19 -13.52 -1.96
CA ASN A 36 7.56 -12.21 -1.44
C ASN A 36 7.04 -12.01 -0.01
N PRO A 37 7.88 -11.52 0.91
CA PRO A 37 7.46 -11.29 2.29
C PRO A 37 6.54 -10.07 2.47
N ASN A 38 6.48 -9.18 1.47
CA ASN A 38 5.67 -7.97 1.47
C ASN A 38 4.72 -7.94 0.27
N ASP A 39 3.63 -7.19 0.41
CA ASP A 39 2.57 -7.14 -0.61
C ASP A 39 2.92 -6.25 -1.79
N THR A 40 3.80 -5.27 -1.61
CA THR A 40 4.11 -4.24 -2.60
C THR A 40 4.47 -4.82 -3.98
N ASN A 41 5.30 -5.85 -4.04
CA ASN A 41 5.76 -6.41 -5.32
C ASN A 41 4.80 -7.47 -5.88
N THR A 42 3.68 -7.74 -5.21
CA THR A 42 2.70 -8.75 -5.64
C THR A 42 1.58 -8.15 -6.50
N LEU A 43 1.35 -6.83 -6.44
CA LEU A 43 0.24 -6.19 -7.14
C LEU A 43 0.27 -6.38 -8.65
N ILE A 44 1.36 -5.93 -9.28
CA ILE A 44 1.48 -5.92 -10.75
C ILE A 44 1.36 -7.34 -11.32
N PRO A 45 2.13 -8.34 -10.82
CA PRO A 45 1.99 -9.70 -11.30
C PRO A 45 0.58 -10.27 -11.07
N PHE A 46 -0.07 -9.92 -9.96
CA PHE A 46 -1.40 -10.43 -9.63
C PHE A 46 -2.48 -9.82 -10.53
N VAL A 47 -2.43 -8.51 -10.80
CA VAL A 47 -3.34 -7.84 -11.73
C VAL A 47 -3.20 -8.42 -13.14
N GLN A 48 -1.97 -8.61 -13.62
CA GLN A 48 -1.70 -9.25 -14.92
C GLN A 48 -2.17 -10.71 -14.98
N GLN A 49 -2.13 -11.45 -13.85
CA GLN A 49 -2.71 -12.78 -13.77
C GLN A 49 -4.23 -12.73 -13.90
N LEU A 50 -4.90 -11.79 -13.24
CA LEU A 50 -6.35 -11.64 -13.30
C LEU A 50 -6.83 -11.24 -14.69
N GLU A 51 -6.15 -10.31 -15.38
CA GLU A 51 -6.51 -9.94 -16.75
C GLU A 51 -6.43 -11.14 -17.71
N ARG A 52 -5.36 -11.94 -17.59
CA ARG A 52 -5.22 -13.17 -18.40
C ARG A 52 -6.30 -14.20 -18.08
N LEU A 53 -6.68 -14.32 -16.80
CA LEU A 53 -7.69 -15.28 -16.36
C LEU A 53 -9.09 -14.92 -16.85
N HIS A 54 -9.43 -13.62 -16.82
CA HIS A 54 -10.78 -13.13 -17.15
C HIS A 54 -10.90 -12.58 -18.57
N THR A 55 -9.79 -12.47 -19.30
CA THR A 55 -9.72 -11.84 -20.63
C THR A 55 -10.38 -10.46 -20.65
N GLN A 56 -10.25 -9.72 -19.54
CA GLN A 56 -10.94 -8.46 -19.33
C GLN A 56 -10.05 -7.48 -18.57
N HIS A 57 -10.10 -6.21 -18.97
CA HIS A 57 -9.46 -5.11 -18.27
C HIS A 57 -10.35 -4.58 -17.15
N PHE A 58 -9.80 -4.45 -15.94
CA PHE A 58 -10.54 -3.96 -14.77
C PHE A 58 -10.44 -2.44 -14.67
N LYS A 59 -11.57 -1.76 -14.41
CA LYS A 59 -11.56 -0.30 -14.26
C LYS A 59 -10.88 0.18 -12.97
N TYR A 60 -11.19 -0.46 -11.84
CA TYR A 60 -10.71 -0.04 -10.52
C TYR A 60 -9.81 -1.08 -9.87
N VAL A 61 -8.71 -0.61 -9.26
CA VAL A 61 -7.84 -1.42 -8.40
C VAL A 61 -7.86 -0.83 -7.00
N VAL A 62 -8.52 -1.53 -6.08
CA VAL A 62 -8.72 -1.10 -4.69
C VAL A 62 -7.88 -2.00 -3.79
N ALA A 63 -6.94 -1.42 -3.05
CA ALA A 63 -5.99 -2.18 -2.26
C ALA A 63 -5.64 -1.48 -0.94
N ASP A 64 -5.05 -2.24 -0.01
CA ASP A 64 -4.57 -1.69 1.26
C ASP A 64 -3.24 -0.94 1.12
N ALA A 65 -2.73 -0.47 2.25
CA ALA A 65 -1.51 0.32 2.30
C ALA A 65 -0.23 -0.46 1.97
N GLY A 66 -0.23 -1.79 2.08
CA GLY A 66 0.92 -2.63 1.73
C GLY A 66 1.28 -2.58 0.24
N TYR A 67 0.32 -2.19 -0.59
CA TYR A 67 0.45 -2.10 -2.04
C TYR A 67 0.89 -0.73 -2.56
N ASP A 68 0.92 0.30 -1.71
CA ASP A 68 1.36 1.63 -2.13
C ASP A 68 2.86 1.64 -2.44
N SER A 69 3.19 2.04 -3.67
CA SER A 69 4.54 2.39 -4.08
C SER A 69 4.53 3.21 -5.37
N HIS A 70 5.62 3.95 -5.60
CA HIS A 70 5.81 4.72 -6.84
C HIS A 70 5.62 3.85 -8.10
N GLU A 71 6.29 2.71 -8.14
CA GLU A 71 6.20 1.76 -9.24
C GLU A 71 4.77 1.25 -9.49
N ASN A 72 4.05 0.85 -8.44
CA ASN A 72 2.69 0.34 -8.59
C ASN A 72 1.73 1.41 -9.09
N LEU A 73 1.76 2.61 -8.51
CA LEU A 73 0.86 3.69 -8.92
C LEU A 73 1.17 4.17 -10.35
N THR A 74 2.45 4.27 -10.70
CA THR A 74 2.86 4.61 -12.07
C THR A 74 2.43 3.55 -13.07
N TRP A 75 2.64 2.26 -12.75
CA TRP A 75 2.22 1.16 -13.62
C TRP A 75 0.70 1.13 -13.81
N LEU A 76 -0.08 1.26 -12.73
CA LEU A 76 -1.55 1.32 -12.80
C LEU A 76 -2.02 2.48 -13.68
N LYS A 77 -1.45 3.67 -13.49
CA LYS A 77 -1.78 4.84 -14.30
C LYS A 77 -1.46 4.64 -15.79
N HIS A 78 -0.26 4.11 -16.10
CA HIS A 78 0.14 3.83 -17.48
C HIS A 78 -0.76 2.81 -18.17
N ASN A 79 -1.24 1.81 -17.42
CA ASN A 79 -2.15 0.79 -17.92
C ASN A 79 -3.63 1.18 -17.72
N GLN A 80 -3.94 2.47 -17.57
CA GLN A 80 -5.30 3.01 -17.53
C GLN A 80 -6.21 2.51 -16.39
N TYR A 81 -5.61 1.97 -15.31
CA TYR A 81 -6.33 1.61 -14.10
C TYR A 81 -6.64 2.81 -13.21
N LEU A 82 -7.84 2.84 -12.64
CA LEU A 82 -8.20 3.77 -11.58
C LEU A 82 -7.84 3.17 -10.21
N SER A 83 -6.72 3.63 -9.66
CA SER A 83 -6.24 3.19 -8.35
C SER A 83 -6.99 3.86 -7.19
N CYS A 84 -7.33 3.07 -6.18
CA CYS A 84 -7.82 3.47 -4.87
C CYS A 84 -7.02 2.73 -3.78
N ILE A 85 -5.74 3.07 -3.67
CA ILE A 85 -4.80 2.42 -2.74
C ILE A 85 -4.53 3.36 -1.57
N LYS A 86 -4.67 2.87 -0.33
CA LYS A 86 -4.30 3.68 0.84
C LYS A 86 -2.79 3.98 0.81
N PRO A 87 -2.34 5.23 1.02
CA PRO A 87 -0.92 5.49 1.23
C PRO A 87 -0.34 4.74 2.43
N GLN A 88 0.93 4.34 2.39
CA GLN A 88 1.60 3.63 3.50
C GLN A 88 1.52 4.39 4.83
N TYR A 89 1.57 5.72 4.76
CA TYR A 89 1.52 6.60 5.91
C TYR A 89 0.10 7.14 6.20
N TYR A 90 -0.95 6.63 5.55
CA TYR A 90 -2.32 7.18 5.63
C TYR A 90 -2.85 7.29 7.07
N GLU A 91 -2.71 6.23 7.88
CA GLU A 91 -3.16 6.30 9.29
C GLU A 91 -2.21 7.14 10.16
N ARG A 92 -0.90 7.08 9.90
CA ARG A 92 0.09 7.90 10.63
C ARG A 92 -0.10 9.39 10.37
N GLN A 93 -0.52 9.77 9.16
CA GLN A 93 -0.71 11.16 8.76
C GLN A 93 -1.77 11.88 9.59
N LYS A 94 -2.73 11.15 10.17
CA LYS A 94 -3.77 11.71 11.04
C LYS A 94 -3.28 12.04 12.45
N THR A 95 -2.10 11.56 12.83
CA THR A 95 -1.56 11.74 14.19
C THR A 95 -0.88 13.09 14.34
N LYS A 96 -1.06 13.74 15.49
CA LYS A 96 -0.41 15.03 15.81
C LYS A 96 1.10 14.98 15.62
N VAL A 97 1.72 13.90 16.10
CA VAL A 97 3.16 13.64 15.97
C VAL A 97 3.63 13.70 14.52
N TRP A 98 2.85 13.17 13.56
CA TRP A 98 3.22 13.22 12.15
C TRP A 98 3.04 14.61 11.55
N THR A 99 1.93 15.28 11.87
CA THR A 99 1.61 16.61 11.33
C THR A 99 2.55 17.70 11.83
N THR A 100 3.07 17.56 13.05
CA THR A 100 3.99 18.53 13.66
C THR A 100 5.47 18.15 13.48
N ASP A 101 5.78 17.07 12.75
CA ASP A 101 7.15 16.62 12.52
C ASP A 101 7.90 17.61 11.60
N ILE A 102 8.72 18.46 12.20
CA ILE A 102 9.52 19.48 11.51
C ILE A 102 10.64 18.90 10.62
N GLY A 103 10.92 17.60 10.72
CA GLY A 103 11.89 16.88 9.89
C GLY A 103 11.36 16.52 8.51
N LYS A 104 10.04 16.44 8.31
CA LYS A 104 9.41 16.02 7.04
C LYS A 104 9.30 17.14 6.03
N ALA A 105 9.72 16.89 4.80
CA ALA A 105 9.59 17.83 3.67
C ALA A 105 8.16 18.34 3.48
N ARG A 106 7.16 17.46 3.68
CA ARG A 106 5.73 17.78 3.51
C ARG A 106 5.16 18.74 4.56
N ASN A 107 5.85 18.89 5.70
CA ASN A 107 5.50 19.83 6.75
C ASN A 107 6.34 21.12 6.65
N MET A 108 7.18 21.25 5.61
CA MET A 108 7.96 22.45 5.33
C MET A 108 7.26 23.27 4.24
N GLN A 109 7.45 24.59 4.30
CA GLN A 109 7.03 25.47 3.22
C GLN A 109 7.97 25.29 2.03
N TYR A 110 7.40 25.09 0.84
CA TYR A 110 8.14 25.08 -0.42
C TYR A 110 7.99 26.44 -1.10
N ILE A 111 9.10 27.00 -1.58
CA ILE A 111 9.16 28.23 -2.38
C ILE A 111 9.39 27.80 -3.83
N PRO A 112 8.37 27.85 -4.71
CA PRO A 112 8.50 27.42 -6.10
C PRO A 112 9.53 28.24 -6.90
N GLU A 113 9.64 29.54 -6.62
CA GLU A 113 10.49 30.47 -7.38
C GLU A 113 11.99 30.16 -7.22
N GLU A 114 12.39 29.66 -6.05
CA GLU A 114 13.79 29.38 -5.72
C GLU A 114 14.12 27.87 -5.75
N ASP A 115 13.15 27.01 -6.07
CA ASP A 115 13.20 25.56 -5.84
C ASP A 115 13.84 25.25 -4.47
N SER A 116 13.24 25.77 -3.40
CA SER A 116 13.80 25.69 -2.05
C SER A 116 12.74 25.39 -0.99
N PHE A 117 13.16 24.78 0.12
CA PHE A 117 12.30 24.51 1.29
C PHE A 117 12.74 25.35 2.49
N ILE A 118 11.78 25.85 3.26
CA ILE A 118 12.05 26.55 4.52
C ILE A 118 11.91 25.56 5.69
N CYS A 119 12.96 25.38 6.49
CA CYS A 119 12.87 24.58 7.71
C CYS A 119 12.16 25.34 8.85
N ALA A 120 11.77 24.64 9.92
CA ALA A 120 11.15 25.27 11.10
C ALA A 120 11.98 26.37 11.78
N LYS A 121 13.30 26.45 11.53
CA LYS A 121 14.16 27.54 12.01
C LYS A 121 14.23 28.73 11.03
N GLY A 122 13.49 28.70 9.93
CA GLY A 122 13.53 29.74 8.88
C GLY A 122 14.71 29.63 7.90
N ARG A 123 15.53 28.57 7.98
CA ARG A 123 16.66 28.37 7.04
C ARG A 123 16.20 27.73 5.75
N GLN A 124 16.79 28.17 4.63
CA GLN A 124 16.53 27.60 3.32
C GLN A 124 17.29 26.28 3.10
N LEU A 125 16.62 25.35 2.41
CA LEU A 125 17.15 24.12 1.87
C LEU A 125 17.09 24.23 0.36
N LYS A 126 18.25 24.41 -0.26
CA LYS A 126 18.37 24.56 -1.71
C LYS A 126 18.52 23.21 -2.39
N TYR A 127 18.05 23.12 -3.63
CA TYR A 127 18.32 21.98 -4.49
C TYR A 127 19.83 21.75 -4.59
N ALA A 128 20.27 20.52 -4.32
CA ALA A 128 21.67 20.15 -4.38
C ALA A 128 21.96 19.32 -5.63
N TYR A 129 21.24 18.21 -5.79
CA TYR A 129 21.39 17.32 -6.93
C TYR A 129 20.20 16.37 -7.01
N THR A 130 20.13 15.67 -8.14
CA THR A 130 19.16 14.61 -8.38
C THR A 130 19.86 13.26 -8.38
N ARG A 131 19.24 12.26 -7.74
CA ARG A 131 19.76 10.89 -7.72
C ARG A 131 18.74 9.91 -8.23
N ASN A 132 19.22 8.94 -9.02
CA ASN A 132 18.40 7.85 -9.52
C ASN A 132 18.53 6.64 -8.60
N ILE A 133 17.39 6.05 -8.24
CA ILE A 133 17.33 4.83 -7.44
C ILE A 133 16.69 3.75 -8.30
N LYS A 134 17.44 2.69 -8.55
CA LYS A 134 16.97 1.50 -9.24
C LYS A 134 16.52 0.45 -8.23
N LYS A 135 15.27 0.02 -8.32
CA LYS A 135 14.76 -1.12 -7.55
C LYS A 135 15.21 -2.45 -8.16
N LYS A 136 15.11 -3.54 -7.38
CA LYS A 136 15.35 -4.91 -7.86
C LYS A 136 14.46 -5.30 -9.05
N THR A 137 13.28 -4.70 -9.16
CA THR A 137 12.33 -4.89 -10.26
C THR A 137 12.76 -4.19 -11.57
N GLY A 138 13.84 -3.40 -11.54
CA GLY A 138 14.30 -2.60 -12.68
C GLY A 138 13.71 -1.19 -12.72
N PHE A 139 12.66 -0.91 -11.95
CA PHE A 139 12.04 0.42 -11.87
C PHE A 139 13.04 1.48 -11.38
N VAL A 140 13.16 2.57 -12.14
CA VAL A 140 14.03 3.70 -11.83
C VAL A 140 13.18 4.86 -11.32
N SER A 141 13.53 5.37 -10.14
CA SER A 141 12.90 6.54 -9.54
C SER A 141 13.91 7.65 -9.37
N GLU A 142 13.58 8.82 -9.90
CA GLU A 142 14.33 10.04 -9.71
C GLU A 142 13.98 10.68 -8.35
N ARG A 143 14.98 11.06 -7.55
CA ARG A 143 14.79 11.79 -6.29
C ARG A 143 15.58 13.08 -6.29
N LYS A 144 14.90 14.19 -6.05
CA LYS A 144 15.55 15.48 -5.80
C LYS A 144 16.02 15.57 -4.35
N VAL A 145 17.25 15.98 -4.15
CA VAL A 145 17.88 16.13 -2.84
C VAL A 145 18.06 17.63 -2.55
N TYR A 146 17.60 18.05 -1.36
CA TYR A 146 17.73 19.43 -0.89
C TYR A 146 18.54 19.47 0.39
N ILE A 147 19.45 20.44 0.50
CA ILE A 147 20.42 20.55 1.59
C ILE A 147 20.31 21.95 2.22
N CYS A 148 20.28 21.99 3.55
CA CYS A 148 20.27 23.23 4.31
C CYS A 148 21.61 23.97 4.20
N GLU A 149 21.55 25.29 4.05
CA GLU A 149 22.75 26.12 3.85
C GLU A 149 23.65 26.23 5.09
N SER A 150 23.08 26.18 6.30
CA SER A 150 23.80 26.50 7.53
C SER A 150 24.26 25.27 8.33
N TYR A 151 25.56 25.23 8.64
CA TYR A 151 26.25 24.17 9.39
C TYR A 151 26.18 24.27 10.93
N ASN A 152 25.76 25.40 11.52
CA ASN A 152 26.04 25.64 12.94
C ASN A 152 24.79 25.88 13.83
N ARG A 153 24.85 25.26 15.04
CA ARG A 153 23.98 25.41 16.23
C ARG A 153 22.49 25.60 15.92
N CYS A 154 21.82 24.53 15.51
CA CYS A 154 20.35 24.48 15.43
C CYS A 154 19.78 23.84 16.70
N GLY A 155 19.01 24.60 17.51
CA GLY A 155 18.33 24.07 18.71
C GLY A 155 17.34 22.95 18.39
N TYR A 156 16.78 22.95 17.18
CA TYR A 156 15.83 21.95 16.69
C TYR A 156 16.49 20.67 16.14
N LYS A 157 17.81 20.48 16.27
CA LYS A 157 18.52 19.38 15.60
C LYS A 157 18.00 17.98 16.00
N LYS A 158 17.69 17.78 17.28
CA LYS A 158 17.17 16.49 17.80
C LYS A 158 15.82 16.12 17.15
N ASP A 159 14.92 17.09 17.04
CA ASP A 159 13.58 16.87 16.49
C ASP A 159 13.56 16.87 14.95
N CYS A 160 14.48 17.64 14.34
CA CYS A 160 14.56 17.81 12.90
C CYS A 160 15.29 16.66 12.19
N GLN A 161 16.23 15.99 12.87
CA GLN A 161 16.98 14.85 12.34
C GLN A 161 17.17 13.76 13.41
N PRO A 162 16.07 13.16 13.90
CA PRO A 162 16.12 12.22 15.03
C PRO A 162 16.93 10.95 14.73
N TYR A 163 17.08 10.58 13.45
CA TYR A 163 17.80 9.39 13.00
C TYR A 163 19.20 9.68 12.42
N ALA A 164 19.70 10.91 12.56
CA ALA A 164 21.07 11.20 12.14
C ALA A 164 22.05 10.36 12.98
N LYS A 165 22.99 9.68 12.32
CA LYS A 165 23.99 8.85 13.01
C LYS A 165 24.83 9.73 13.93
N GLN A 166 25.03 9.29 15.17
CA GLN A 166 25.86 9.99 16.18
C GLN A 166 27.31 10.16 15.71
N THR A 167 27.80 9.27 14.84
CA THR A 167 29.14 9.32 14.26
C THR A 167 29.33 10.38 13.18
N THR A 168 28.26 11.05 12.73
CA THR A 168 28.37 12.13 11.74
C THR A 168 28.73 13.43 12.47
N VAL A 169 29.91 13.98 12.19
CA VAL A 169 30.28 15.32 12.67
C VAL A 169 29.45 16.34 11.89
N ASN A 170 28.67 17.18 12.60
CA ASN A 170 27.80 18.22 12.02
C ASN A 170 26.90 17.77 10.84
N PRO A 171 25.98 16.81 11.03
CA PRO A 171 25.03 16.43 9.99
C PRO A 171 24.18 17.64 9.58
N ILE A 172 24.21 17.95 8.30
CA ILE A 172 23.36 18.97 7.68
C ILE A 172 21.97 18.38 7.46
N LYS A 173 20.93 19.22 7.60
CA LYS A 173 19.57 18.84 7.20
C LYS A 173 19.53 18.54 5.70
N ARG A 174 19.21 17.29 5.38
CA ARG A 174 18.97 16.80 4.03
C ARG A 174 17.56 16.25 3.96
N ILE A 175 16.81 16.65 2.94
CA ILE A 175 15.52 16.06 2.60
C ILE A 175 15.55 15.54 1.18
N GLU A 176 14.68 14.58 0.92
CA GLU A 176 14.49 14.03 -0.42
C GLU A 176 13.02 13.99 -0.74
N ILE A 177 12.68 14.42 -1.95
CA ILE A 177 11.34 14.31 -2.50
C ILE A 177 11.38 13.51 -3.79
N THR A 178 10.23 12.98 -4.19
CA THR A 178 10.07 12.21 -5.42
C THR A 178 8.87 12.81 -6.15
N PRO A 179 9.05 13.92 -6.89
CA PRO A 179 7.93 14.68 -7.46
C PRO A 179 7.01 13.82 -8.34
N ALA A 180 7.57 12.90 -9.13
CA ALA A 180 6.80 11.96 -9.94
C ALA A 180 5.90 11.05 -9.09
N TYR A 181 6.39 10.57 -7.94
CA TYR A 181 5.59 9.77 -7.01
C TYR A 181 4.52 10.63 -6.35
N ASP A 182 4.88 11.83 -5.88
CA ASP A 182 3.93 12.73 -5.23
C ASP A 182 2.77 13.11 -6.18
N ALA A 183 3.04 13.28 -7.48
CA ALA A 183 2.01 13.53 -8.49
C ALA A 183 1.03 12.35 -8.68
N VAL A 184 1.53 11.13 -8.88
CA VAL A 184 0.65 9.94 -9.04
C VAL A 184 -0.10 9.61 -7.75
N LEU A 185 0.52 9.91 -6.60
CA LEU A 185 -0.07 9.70 -5.28
C LEU A 185 -1.18 10.71 -4.99
N ALA A 186 -1.01 11.98 -5.37
CA ALA A 186 -2.05 13.00 -5.26
C ALA A 186 -3.27 12.66 -6.13
N GLU A 187 -3.06 12.13 -7.34
CA GLU A 187 -4.14 11.65 -8.19
C GLU A 187 -4.88 10.45 -7.57
N ASN A 188 -4.15 9.46 -7.07
CA ASN A 188 -4.73 8.34 -6.31
C ASN A 188 -5.48 8.82 -5.06
N GLN A 189 -4.97 9.82 -4.33
CA GLN A 189 -5.62 10.38 -3.15
C GLN A 189 -6.94 11.08 -3.49
N ARG A 190 -6.99 11.87 -4.56
CA ARG A 190 -8.24 12.47 -5.06
C ARG A 190 -9.30 11.41 -5.32
N ARG A 191 -8.92 10.30 -5.97
CA ARG A 191 -9.83 9.14 -6.18
C ARG A 191 -10.23 8.48 -4.86
N LEU A 192 -9.26 8.20 -3.99
CA LEU A 192 -9.48 7.52 -2.71
C LEU A 192 -10.44 8.29 -1.78
N LEU A 193 -10.46 9.63 -1.87
CA LEU A 193 -11.30 10.51 -1.06
C LEU A 193 -12.64 10.86 -1.70
N SER A 194 -12.84 10.59 -3.00
CA SER A 194 -14.14 10.74 -3.65
C SER A 194 -15.18 9.77 -3.08
N ASP A 195 -16.47 10.09 -3.20
CA ASP A 195 -17.57 9.23 -2.72
C ASP A 195 -17.48 7.82 -3.28
N THR A 196 -17.19 7.69 -4.58
CA THR A 196 -16.95 6.40 -5.24
C THR A 196 -15.77 5.67 -4.62
N GLY A 197 -14.65 6.36 -4.38
CA GLY A 197 -13.46 5.76 -3.75
C GLY A 197 -13.71 5.32 -2.31
N VAL A 198 -14.47 6.11 -1.54
CA VAL A 198 -14.89 5.76 -0.17
C VAL A 198 -15.77 4.52 -0.18
N GLN A 199 -16.77 4.46 -1.06
CA GLN A 199 -17.64 3.30 -1.22
C GLN A 199 -16.85 2.04 -1.60
N LEU A 200 -15.96 2.14 -2.60
CA LEU A 200 -15.11 1.05 -3.04
C LEU A 200 -14.19 0.56 -1.93
N ARG A 201 -13.61 1.46 -1.13
CA ARG A 201 -12.73 1.12 -0.01
C ARG A 201 -13.46 0.38 1.11
N ILE A 202 -14.66 0.83 1.45
CA ILE A 202 -15.52 0.18 2.45
C ILE A 202 -15.89 -1.23 1.95
N ASN A 203 -16.30 -1.34 0.69
CA ASN A 203 -16.63 -2.60 0.06
C ASN A 203 -15.45 -3.57 0.01
N ARG A 204 -14.25 -3.07 -0.32
CA ARG A 204 -13.02 -3.87 -0.26
C ARG A 204 -12.79 -4.43 1.15
N SER A 205 -13.02 -3.64 2.20
CA SER A 205 -12.94 -4.15 3.58
C SER A 205 -13.94 -5.27 3.82
N ILE A 206 -15.23 -5.01 3.59
CA ILE A 206 -16.31 -5.97 3.83
C ILE A 206 -16.04 -7.27 3.05
N GLN A 207 -15.71 -7.16 1.77
CA GLN A 207 -15.58 -8.30 0.88
C GLN A 207 -14.27 -9.07 1.12
N VAL A 208 -13.11 -8.40 1.10
CA VAL A 208 -11.81 -9.09 1.22
C VAL A 208 -11.56 -9.58 2.64
N GLU A 209 -11.81 -8.74 3.66
CA GLU A 209 -11.60 -9.14 5.05
C GLU A 209 -12.65 -10.16 5.48
N GLY A 210 -13.90 -10.02 5.01
CA GLY A 210 -14.94 -11.03 5.20
C GLY A 210 -14.54 -12.38 4.61
N THR A 211 -14.04 -12.42 3.37
CA THR A 211 -13.55 -13.66 2.74
C THR A 211 -12.40 -14.29 3.54
N PHE A 212 -11.39 -13.50 3.94
CA PHE A 212 -10.30 -14.04 4.77
C PHE A 212 -10.78 -14.48 6.16
N GLY A 213 -11.76 -13.78 6.73
CA GLY A 213 -12.42 -14.14 7.98
C GLY A 213 -13.05 -15.52 7.89
N VAL A 214 -13.92 -15.74 6.91
CA VAL A 214 -14.58 -17.04 6.68
C VAL A 214 -13.55 -18.15 6.44
N LEU A 215 -12.61 -17.92 5.52
CA LEU A 215 -11.62 -18.96 5.17
C LEU A 215 -10.78 -19.37 6.37
N LYS A 216 -10.34 -18.41 7.19
CA LYS A 216 -9.42 -18.71 8.28
C LYS A 216 -10.16 -19.08 9.56
N GLN A 217 -11.16 -18.32 9.97
CA GLN A 217 -11.93 -18.50 11.22
C GLN A 217 -12.98 -19.59 11.06
N ASP A 218 -13.93 -19.39 10.16
CA ASP A 218 -15.13 -20.24 10.11
C ASP A 218 -14.80 -21.63 9.54
N LEU A 219 -13.96 -21.69 8.50
CA LEU A 219 -13.49 -22.96 7.93
C LEU A 219 -12.24 -23.52 8.66
N GLY A 220 -11.68 -22.78 9.62
CA GLY A 220 -10.48 -23.21 10.35
C GLY A 220 -9.21 -23.34 9.50
N PHE A 221 -9.16 -22.82 8.26
CA PHE A 221 -8.01 -23.00 7.38
C PHE A 221 -6.86 -22.04 7.74
N ARG A 222 -5.97 -22.50 8.63
CA ARG A 222 -4.81 -21.72 9.12
C ARG A 222 -3.48 -22.08 8.49
N ARG A 223 -3.35 -23.30 7.97
CA ARG A 223 -2.07 -23.84 7.48
C ARG A 223 -2.29 -24.65 6.22
N PHE A 224 -1.32 -24.55 5.31
CA PHE A 224 -1.25 -25.42 4.15
C PHE A 224 -0.71 -26.79 4.56
N LEU A 225 -1.35 -27.84 4.04
CA LEU A 225 -0.95 -29.24 4.25
C LEU A 225 0.13 -29.70 3.26
N HIS A 226 0.33 -28.93 2.19
CA HIS A 226 1.29 -29.24 1.14
C HIS A 226 2.28 -28.11 0.91
N ARG A 227 3.46 -28.50 0.45
CA ARG A 227 4.52 -27.59 0.00
C ARG A 227 4.58 -27.56 -1.52
N GLY A 228 5.00 -26.43 -2.07
CA GLY A 228 5.10 -26.18 -3.50
C GLY A 228 3.92 -25.37 -4.02
N THR A 229 4.22 -24.35 -4.83
CA THR A 229 3.23 -23.38 -5.33
C THR A 229 2.07 -24.04 -6.05
N GLY A 230 2.32 -25.06 -6.89
CA GLY A 230 1.26 -25.78 -7.60
C GLY A 230 0.26 -26.49 -6.67
N LYS A 231 0.75 -27.17 -5.62
CA LYS A 231 -0.12 -27.85 -4.63
C LYS A 231 -0.91 -26.84 -3.80
N VAL A 232 -0.25 -25.74 -3.40
CA VAL A 232 -0.89 -24.65 -2.66
C VAL A 232 -2.01 -23.98 -3.48
N HIS A 233 -1.80 -23.72 -4.76
CA HIS A 233 -2.86 -23.21 -5.64
C HIS A 233 -4.06 -24.16 -5.70
N LYS A 234 -3.84 -25.47 -5.87
CA LYS A 234 -4.93 -26.46 -5.89
C LYS A 234 -5.75 -26.43 -4.59
N MET A 235 -5.09 -26.36 -3.44
CA MET A 235 -5.78 -26.21 -2.15
C MET A 235 -6.62 -24.93 -2.09
N LEU A 236 -6.06 -23.81 -2.55
CA LEU A 236 -6.77 -22.53 -2.56
C LEU A 236 -7.96 -22.53 -3.53
N TYR A 237 -7.87 -23.21 -4.67
CA TYR A 237 -9.01 -23.36 -5.58
C TYR A 237 -10.14 -24.17 -4.96
N LEU A 238 -9.83 -25.28 -4.27
CA LEU A 238 -10.84 -26.06 -3.56
C LEU A 238 -11.52 -25.22 -2.46
N LEU A 239 -10.74 -24.46 -1.69
CA LEU A 239 -11.29 -23.54 -0.69
C LEU A 239 -12.16 -22.45 -1.33
N ALA A 240 -11.72 -21.88 -2.44
CA ALA A 240 -12.48 -20.86 -3.16
C ALA A 240 -13.79 -21.41 -3.72
N MET A 241 -13.80 -22.65 -4.24
CA MET A 241 -15.01 -23.33 -4.70
C MET A 241 -16.01 -23.55 -3.55
N GLY A 242 -15.54 -24.09 -2.42
CA GLY A 242 -16.40 -24.29 -1.23
C GLY A 242 -16.97 -22.98 -0.68
N PHE A 243 -16.13 -21.94 -0.62
CA PHE A 243 -16.56 -20.59 -0.26
C PHE A 243 -17.61 -20.05 -1.24
N TYR A 244 -17.40 -20.24 -2.55
CA TYR A 244 -18.29 -19.75 -3.59
C TYR A 244 -19.69 -20.39 -3.49
N LEU A 245 -19.77 -21.72 -3.32
CA LEU A 245 -21.03 -22.44 -3.17
C LEU A 245 -21.81 -21.96 -1.95
N THR A 246 -21.13 -21.84 -0.80
CA THR A 246 -21.73 -21.35 0.45
C THR A 246 -22.19 -19.90 0.30
N LYS A 247 -21.37 -19.05 -0.32
CA LYS A 247 -21.70 -17.64 -0.55
C LYS A 247 -22.90 -17.49 -1.49
N LEU A 248 -22.96 -18.26 -2.56
CA LEU A 248 -24.09 -18.27 -3.50
C LEU A 248 -25.37 -18.68 -2.79
N HIS A 249 -25.37 -19.78 -2.05
CA HIS A 249 -26.52 -20.23 -1.27
C HIS A 249 -27.02 -19.12 -0.33
N ASN A 250 -26.13 -18.53 0.46
CA ASN A 250 -26.49 -17.47 1.41
C ASN A 250 -27.04 -16.22 0.72
N ARG A 251 -26.54 -15.88 -0.47
CA ARG A 251 -27.06 -14.75 -1.27
C ARG A 251 -28.43 -15.02 -1.86
N ILE A 252 -28.71 -16.27 -2.27
CA ILE A 252 -30.04 -16.69 -2.72
C ILE A 252 -31.03 -16.55 -1.56
N GLN A 253 -30.71 -17.13 -0.39
CA GLN A 253 -31.60 -17.07 0.79
C GLN A 253 -31.85 -15.63 1.26
N ALA A 254 -30.85 -14.75 1.14
CA ALA A 254 -30.98 -13.35 1.53
C ALA A 254 -31.56 -12.45 0.41
N GLY A 255 -31.88 -12.96 -0.78
CA GLY A 255 -32.37 -12.15 -1.91
C GLY A 255 -31.35 -11.14 -2.47
N ARG A 256 -30.04 -11.39 -2.31
CA ARG A 256 -28.95 -10.45 -2.66
C ARG A 256 -28.14 -10.85 -3.91
N ILE A 257 -28.65 -11.71 -4.78
CA ILE A 257 -27.87 -12.23 -5.94
C ILE A 257 -27.41 -11.13 -6.90
N HIS A 258 -28.16 -10.04 -7.04
CA HIS A 258 -27.85 -8.93 -7.94
C HIS A 258 -27.09 -7.77 -7.27
N THR A 259 -26.79 -7.87 -5.97
CA THR A 259 -26.08 -6.80 -5.24
C THR A 259 -24.58 -6.94 -5.38
N THR A 260 -23.93 -6.07 -6.15
CA THR A 260 -22.46 -6.12 -6.36
C THR A 260 -21.66 -5.32 -5.33
N VAL A 261 -22.25 -4.22 -4.85
CA VAL A 261 -21.63 -3.26 -3.94
C VAL A 261 -22.61 -2.96 -2.83
N PHE A 262 -22.16 -3.07 -1.58
CA PHE A 262 -22.93 -2.64 -0.42
C PHE A 262 -23.07 -1.13 -0.42
N THR A 263 -24.29 -0.66 -0.20
CA THR A 263 -24.60 0.76 0.00
C THR A 263 -23.96 1.23 1.30
N VAL A 264 -23.15 2.28 1.21
CA VAL A 264 -22.65 2.96 2.42
C VAL A 264 -23.79 3.82 2.92
N LYS A 265 -24.23 3.61 4.17
CA LYS A 265 -25.18 4.55 4.80
C LYS A 265 -24.51 5.92 4.81
N GLY A 266 -25.15 6.91 4.20
CA GLY A 266 -24.68 8.30 4.27
C GLY A 266 -24.49 8.67 5.73
N THR A 267 -23.34 9.26 6.05
CA THR A 267 -23.24 10.04 7.29
C THR A 267 -24.10 11.28 7.03
N ALA A 268 -25.31 11.27 7.59
CA ALA A 268 -26.09 12.50 7.75
C ALA A 268 -25.36 13.44 8.70
#